data_AF-A0A9D6YWD3-F1
#
_entry.id   AF-A0A9D6YWD3-F1
#
_cell.length_a   1.000
_cell.length_b   1.000
_cell.length_c   1.000
_cell.angle_alpha   90.00
_cell.angle_beta   90.00
_cell.angle_gamma   90.00
#
_symmetry.space_group_name_H-M   'P 1'
#
loop_
_entity.id
_entity.type
_entity.pdbx_description
1 polymer ?
#
loop_
_entity_poly.entity_id
_entity_poly.type
_entity_poly.pdbx_seq_one_letter_code
_entity_poly.pdbx_strand_id
1 'polypeptide(L)'
;MLRHCKRGKARFRLREMIAGIQPVTLTVDGTPLPLPQARFIPTRLVPRIQMEKLAYFAASVIWRAGVHKWVIDEHELKPIDIRQDQLEQLRRFLLGETGFPEDTYLWISVSAVIDSPVTVVFPPYGGFHDSHYSFRFLIPGIMFALFMGCFVPPIVPPLCSVKTNDRLLHLTANIENIAFQYA
;
A
#
# COMPACT_ATOMS: atom_id res chain seq x y z
N MET A 1 -12.94 3.93 8.56
CA MET A 1 -11.67 4.03 7.81
C MET A 1 -11.39 5.44 7.29
N LEU A 2 -12.33 6.06 6.58
CA LEU A 2 -12.19 7.37 5.90
C LEU A 2 -11.91 8.60 6.77
N ARG A 3 -11.80 8.46 8.10
CA ARG A 3 -11.46 9.56 9.03
C ARG A 3 -9.96 9.88 9.06
N HIS A 4 -9.13 8.97 8.55
CA HIS A 4 -7.68 9.11 8.49
C HIS A 4 -7.17 9.62 7.14
N CYS A 5 -8.00 9.60 6.10
CA CYS A 5 -7.70 10.10 4.76
C CYS A 5 -7.75 11.63 4.71
N LYS A 6 -7.11 12.22 3.68
CA LYS A 6 -7.21 13.66 3.44
C LYS A 6 -8.67 14.04 3.15
N ARG A 7 -9.20 15.00 3.89
CA ARG A 7 -10.49 15.65 3.61
C ARG A 7 -10.21 17.12 3.29
N GLY A 8 -10.97 17.71 2.37
CA GLY A 8 -10.86 19.14 2.03
C GLY A 8 -10.78 20.02 3.29
N LYS A 9 -10.08 21.16 3.19
CA LYS A 9 -9.66 22.05 4.30
C LYS A 9 -8.55 21.48 5.20
N ALA A 10 -7.44 21.03 4.60
CA ALA A 10 -6.16 20.74 5.26
C ALA A 10 -6.10 19.58 6.30
N ARG A 11 -7.20 18.88 6.61
CA ARG A 11 -7.18 17.78 7.59
C ARG A 11 -6.74 16.47 6.95
N PHE A 12 -5.54 16.02 7.31
CA PHE A 12 -5.03 14.70 6.97
C PHE A 12 -4.46 14.03 8.22
N ARG A 13 -5.34 13.39 9.00
CA ARG A 13 -4.98 12.86 10.33
C ARG A 13 -3.83 11.86 10.30
N LEU A 14 -3.73 11.02 9.26
CA LEU A 14 -2.61 10.07 9.18
C LEU A 14 -1.27 10.81 9.06
N ARG A 15 -1.21 11.88 8.26
CA ARG A 15 -0.01 12.72 8.14
C ARG A 15 0.28 13.49 9.43
N GLU A 16 -0.74 14.04 10.07
CA GLU A 16 -0.59 14.71 11.38
C GLU A 16 -0.03 13.75 12.43
N MET A 17 -0.44 12.48 12.41
CA MET A 17 0.01 11.46 13.35
C MET A 17 1.47 11.05 13.17
N ILE A 18 2.01 11.15 11.94
CA ILE A 18 3.40 10.83 11.63
C ILE A 18 4.29 12.09 11.58
N ALA A 19 3.70 13.29 11.72
CA ALA A 19 4.43 14.54 11.72
C ALA A 19 5.37 14.60 12.92
N GLY A 20 6.64 14.93 12.69
CA GLY A 20 7.66 15.01 13.73
C GLY A 20 8.32 13.67 14.10
N ILE A 21 7.89 12.54 13.53
CA ILE A 21 8.61 11.27 13.66
C ILE A 21 9.84 11.29 12.75
N GLN A 22 11.01 11.00 13.32
CA GLN A 22 12.23 10.90 12.52
C GLN A 22 12.13 9.70 11.56
N PRO A 23 12.37 9.91 10.25
CA PRO A 23 12.45 8.82 9.30
C PRO A 23 13.64 7.92 9.58
N VAL A 24 13.51 6.64 9.26
CA VAL A 24 14.62 5.69 9.26
C VAL A 24 15.20 5.55 7.86
N THR A 25 16.52 5.44 7.80
CA THR A 25 17.23 5.01 6.58
C THR A 25 17.18 3.50 6.52
N LEU A 26 16.71 2.96 5.40
CA LEU A 26 16.67 1.52 5.19
C LEU A 26 17.90 1.09 4.42
N THR A 27 18.50 0.00 4.89
CA THR A 27 19.67 -0.62 4.26
C THR A 27 19.30 -2.03 3.82
N VAL A 28 19.70 -2.40 2.61
CA VAL A 28 19.70 -3.79 2.14
C VAL A 28 21.17 -4.21 2.04
N ASP A 29 21.53 -5.28 2.74
CA ASP A 29 22.92 -5.78 2.82
C ASP A 29 23.94 -4.70 3.21
N GLY A 30 23.57 -3.85 4.17
CA GLY A 30 24.41 -2.73 4.65
C GLY A 30 24.48 -1.53 3.70
N THR A 31 23.87 -1.61 2.51
CA THR A 31 23.83 -0.51 1.54
C THR A 31 22.52 0.27 1.70
N PRO A 32 22.56 1.60 1.89
CA PRO A 32 21.35 2.42 1.91
C PRO A 32 20.56 2.27 0.61
N LEU A 33 19.26 2.04 0.71
CA LEU A 33 18.40 1.97 -0.47
C LEU A 33 18.42 3.34 -1.19
N PRO A 34 18.75 3.39 -2.50
CA PRO A 34 18.82 4.62 -3.27
C PRO A 34 17.40 5.08 -3.64
N LEU A 35 16.66 5.51 -2.64
CA LEU A 35 15.31 6.05 -2.79
C LEU A 35 15.35 7.55 -2.48
N PRO A 36 15.78 8.39 -3.45
CA PRO A 36 15.83 9.83 -3.23
C PRO A 36 14.46 10.33 -2.78
N GLN A 37 14.43 11.08 -1.67
CA GLN A 37 13.23 11.65 -1.06
C GLN A 37 12.26 10.66 -0.39
N ALA A 38 12.57 9.35 -0.36
CA ALA A 38 11.78 8.40 0.40
C ALA A 38 12.09 8.50 1.90
N ARG A 39 11.05 8.82 2.69
CA ARG A 39 11.14 8.84 4.15
C ARG A 39 10.34 7.68 4.70
N PHE A 40 10.97 6.78 5.45
CA PHE A 40 10.29 5.65 6.05
C PHE A 40 9.98 5.93 7.50
N ILE A 41 8.70 5.87 7.87
CA ILE A 41 8.23 6.10 9.22
C ILE A 41 7.94 4.76 9.88
N PRO A 42 8.66 4.39 10.95
CA PRO A 42 8.36 3.17 11.70
C PRO A 42 7.07 3.35 12.50
N THR A 43 6.03 2.57 12.18
CA THR A 43 4.70 2.76 12.81
C THR A 43 4.66 2.32 14.27
N ARG A 44 5.65 1.55 14.74
CA ARG A 44 5.82 1.29 16.18
C ARG A 44 5.96 2.57 17.03
N LEU A 45 6.46 3.65 16.43
CA LEU A 45 6.58 4.95 17.09
C LEU A 45 5.28 5.76 17.09
N VAL A 46 4.22 5.22 16.46
CA VAL A 46 2.92 5.87 16.32
C VAL A 46 1.81 4.90 16.73
N PRO A 47 1.58 4.67 18.05
CA PRO A 47 0.67 3.63 18.56
C PRO A 47 -0.78 3.71 18.07
N ARG A 48 -1.19 4.88 17.58
CA ARG A 48 -2.52 5.10 17.01
C ARG A 48 -2.70 4.47 15.61
N ILE A 49 -1.61 4.09 14.93
CA ILE A 49 -1.65 3.41 13.65
C ILE A 49 -1.74 1.90 13.89
N GLN A 50 -2.83 1.30 13.40
CA GLN A 50 -3.06 -0.15 13.48
C GLN A 50 -2.80 -0.76 12.11
N MET A 51 -1.61 -1.31 11.93
CA MET A 51 -1.14 -1.80 10.63
C MET A 51 -1.99 -2.98 10.13
N GLU A 52 -2.48 -3.83 11.02
CA GLU A 52 -3.40 -4.93 10.73
C GLU A 52 -4.68 -4.43 10.05
N LYS A 53 -5.21 -3.29 10.51
CA LYS A 53 -6.42 -2.68 9.91
C LYS A 53 -6.14 -2.12 8.53
N LEU A 54 -4.95 -1.57 8.30
CA LEU A 54 -4.52 -1.09 6.99
C LEU A 54 -4.31 -2.27 6.03
N ALA A 55 -3.70 -3.36 6.50
CA ALA A 55 -3.50 -4.59 5.74
C ALA A 55 -4.82 -5.25 5.36
N TYR A 56 -5.73 -5.40 6.33
CA TYR A 56 -7.08 -5.91 6.10
C TYR A 56 -7.80 -5.08 5.03
N PHE A 57 -7.77 -3.76 5.15
CA PHE A 57 -8.41 -2.88 4.18
C PHE A 57 -7.84 -3.05 2.78
N ALA A 58 -6.52 -3.02 2.63
CA ALA A 58 -5.86 -3.16 1.35
C ALA A 58 -6.18 -4.51 0.68
N ALA A 59 -6.05 -5.60 1.44
CA ALA A 59 -6.44 -6.93 0.98
C ALA A 59 -7.92 -7.00 0.58
N SER A 60 -8.81 -6.37 1.36
CA SER A 60 -10.25 -6.42 1.09
C SER A 60 -10.63 -5.71 -0.21
N VAL A 61 -9.94 -4.62 -0.53
CA VAL A 61 -10.18 -3.85 -1.75
C VAL A 61 -9.70 -4.63 -2.97
N ILE A 62 -8.48 -5.18 -2.92
CA ILE A 62 -7.91 -5.99 -4.00
C ILE A 62 -8.72 -7.28 -4.21
N TRP A 63 -9.08 -7.99 -3.14
CA TRP A 63 -9.91 -9.20 -3.25
C TRP A 63 -11.24 -8.91 -3.94
N ARG A 64 -11.97 -7.86 -3.53
CA ARG A 64 -13.22 -7.45 -4.19
C ARG A 64 -13.02 -7.04 -5.65
N ALA A 65 -11.87 -6.48 -6.02
CA ALA A 65 -11.57 -6.13 -7.40
C ALA A 65 -11.22 -7.35 -8.27
N GLY A 66 -10.72 -8.43 -7.68
CA GLY A 66 -10.46 -9.69 -8.40
C GLY A 66 -11.69 -10.60 -8.56
N VAL A 67 -12.72 -10.47 -7.72
CA VAL A 67 -13.93 -11.32 -7.78
C VAL A 67 -15.18 -10.60 -8.33
N HIS A 68 -15.09 -9.30 -8.61
CA HIS A 68 -16.23 -8.49 -9.05
C HIS A 68 -15.82 -7.55 -10.17
N LYS A 69 -16.74 -7.30 -11.11
CA LYS A 69 -16.59 -6.27 -12.16
C LYS A 69 -17.04 -4.92 -11.61
N TRP A 70 -16.14 -3.95 -11.51
CA TRP A 70 -16.47 -2.65 -10.94
C TRP A 70 -17.00 -1.71 -12.02
N VAL A 71 -18.05 -0.95 -11.71
CA VAL A 71 -18.60 0.08 -12.59
C VAL A 71 -18.45 1.42 -11.89
N ILE A 72 -17.83 2.40 -12.55
CA ILE A 72 -17.66 3.78 -12.07
C ILE A 72 -18.16 4.72 -13.15
N ASP A 73 -19.09 5.63 -12.81
CA ASP A 73 -19.68 6.61 -13.73
C ASP A 73 -20.13 5.96 -15.06
N GLU A 74 -20.85 4.84 -14.96
CA GLU A 74 -21.37 4.04 -16.09
C GLU A 74 -20.30 3.32 -16.94
N HIS A 75 -19.02 3.41 -16.56
CA HIS A 75 -17.92 2.72 -17.22
C HIS A 75 -17.49 1.47 -16.43
N GLU A 76 -17.51 0.30 -17.09
CA GLU A 76 -16.93 -0.92 -16.52
C GLU A 76 -15.41 -0.78 -16.48
N LEU A 77 -14.84 -0.89 -15.28
CA LEU A 77 -13.40 -0.93 -15.10
C LEU A 77 -12.86 -2.28 -15.58
N LYS A 78 -11.68 -2.24 -16.20
CA LYS A 78 -10.94 -3.47 -16.53
C LYS A 78 -10.75 -4.29 -15.23
N PRO A 79 -11.24 -5.53 -15.17
CA PRO A 79 -11.01 -6.39 -14.03
C PRO A 79 -9.51 -6.60 -13.82
N ILE A 80 -9.07 -6.62 -12.56
CA ILE A 80 -7.72 -7.07 -12.25
C ILE A 80 -7.71 -8.61 -12.25
N ASP A 81 -6.75 -9.19 -12.95
CA ASP A 81 -6.59 -10.63 -13.02
C ASP A 81 -5.65 -11.09 -11.91
N ILE A 82 -6.18 -11.80 -10.93
CA ILE A 82 -5.45 -12.35 -9.79
C ILE A 82 -5.57 -13.87 -9.87
N ARG A 83 -4.46 -14.59 -9.70
CA ARG A 83 -4.51 -16.07 -9.68
C ARG A 83 -5.44 -16.57 -8.58
N GLN A 84 -6.16 -17.65 -8.88
CA GLN A 84 -7.19 -18.18 -7.99
C GLN A 84 -6.65 -18.62 -6.61
N ASP A 85 -5.45 -19.20 -6.56
CA ASP A 85 -4.78 -19.58 -5.32
C ASP A 85 -4.44 -18.34 -4.46
N GLN A 86 -3.99 -17.26 -5.09
CA GLN A 86 -3.72 -15.98 -4.44
C GLN A 86 -5.01 -15.29 -3.95
N LEU A 87 -6.09 -15.36 -4.73
CA LEU A 87 -7.42 -14.89 -4.30
C LEU A 87 -7.91 -15.66 -3.07
N GLU A 88 -7.71 -16.97 -3.04
CA GLU A 88 -8.10 -17.80 -1.91
C GLU A 88 -7.27 -17.47 -0.67
N GLN A 89 -5.95 -17.26 -0.80
CA GLN A 89 -5.11 -16.82 0.32
C GLN A 89 -5.60 -15.48 0.91
N LEU A 90 -5.98 -14.51 0.05
CA LEU A 90 -6.58 -13.26 0.51
C LEU A 90 -7.94 -13.49 1.19
N ARG A 91 -8.80 -14.37 0.65
CA ARG A 91 -10.10 -14.70 1.25
C ARG A 91 -9.94 -15.24 2.67
N ARG A 92 -9.04 -16.21 2.87
CA ARG A 92 -8.78 -16.85 4.16
C ARG A 92 -8.24 -15.85 5.19
N PHE A 93 -7.32 -14.97 4.77
CA PHE A 93 -6.86 -13.86 5.61
C PHE A 93 -8.01 -12.92 6.01
N LEU A 94 -8.88 -12.56 5.06
CA LEU A 94 -10.01 -11.64 5.29
C LEU A 94 -11.09 -12.23 6.20
N LEU A 95 -11.17 -13.55 6.31
CA LEU A 95 -12.05 -14.26 7.24
C LEU A 95 -11.38 -14.56 8.60
N GLY A 96 -10.10 -14.20 8.76
CA GLY A 96 -9.35 -14.48 9.98
C GLY A 96 -8.95 -15.94 10.14
N GLU A 97 -9.03 -16.75 9.07
CA GLU A 97 -8.61 -18.16 9.08
C GLU A 97 -7.08 -18.30 9.05
N THR A 98 -6.39 -17.30 8.49
CA THR A 98 -4.92 -17.27 8.37
C THR A 98 -4.36 -15.89 8.70
N GLY A 99 -3.05 -15.82 8.93
CA GLY A 99 -2.31 -14.56 8.93
C GLY A 99 -2.23 -13.91 7.54
N PHE A 100 -1.53 -12.77 7.45
CA PHE A 100 -1.27 -12.11 6.16
C PHE A 100 -0.46 -13.07 5.24
N PRO A 101 -0.81 -13.22 3.95
CA PRO A 101 -0.25 -14.30 3.13
C PRO A 101 1.28 -14.25 2.98
N GLU A 102 1.92 -15.42 2.96
CA GLU A 102 3.38 -15.58 3.02
C GLU A 102 4.11 -15.01 1.80
N ASP A 103 3.56 -15.16 0.60
CA ASP A 103 4.12 -14.59 -0.63
C ASP A 103 3.44 -13.27 -1.03
N THR A 104 2.88 -12.54 -0.07
CA THR A 104 2.26 -11.23 -0.30
C THR A 104 2.93 -10.13 0.50
N TYR A 105 3.19 -8.99 -0.14
CA TYR A 105 3.88 -7.86 0.46
C TYR A 105 3.05 -6.60 0.27
N LEU A 106 2.84 -5.87 1.35
CA LEU A 106 2.08 -4.62 1.33
C LEU A 106 3.03 -3.45 1.47
N TRP A 107 2.94 -2.50 0.54
CA TRP A 107 3.59 -1.21 0.63
C TRP A 107 2.51 -0.12 0.74
N ILE A 108 2.57 0.64 1.84
CA ILE A 108 1.72 1.82 2.04
C ILE A 108 2.53 3.09 1.86
N SER A 109 2.14 3.91 0.89
CA SER A 109 2.70 5.24 0.67
C SER A 109 1.71 6.32 1.12
N VAL A 110 2.22 7.36 1.78
CA VAL A 110 1.47 8.48 2.35
C VAL A 110 1.99 9.77 1.73
N SER A 111 1.09 10.64 1.28
CA SER A 111 1.47 11.91 0.67
C SER A 111 2.02 12.90 1.70
N ALA A 112 3.22 13.40 1.43
CA ALA A 112 3.89 14.46 2.19
C ALA A 112 3.35 15.86 1.84
N VAL A 113 2.71 16.03 0.69
CA VAL A 113 2.34 17.35 0.17
C VAL A 113 1.10 17.87 0.88
N ILE A 114 1.22 19.02 1.54
CA ILE A 114 0.14 19.64 2.33
C ILE A 114 -1.02 20.05 1.44
N ASP A 115 -0.69 20.69 0.32
CA ASP A 115 -1.66 21.32 -0.59
C ASP A 115 -1.97 20.51 -1.85
N SER A 116 -1.41 19.30 -1.99
CA SER A 116 -1.67 18.51 -3.20
C SER A 116 -3.16 18.15 -3.28
N PRO A 117 -3.84 18.45 -4.39
CA PRO A 117 -5.27 18.24 -4.56
C PRO A 117 -5.62 16.75 -4.74
N VAL A 118 -4.89 15.82 -4.10
CA VAL A 118 -5.21 14.38 -4.12
C VAL A 118 -6.49 14.10 -3.32
N THR A 119 -7.61 14.65 -3.79
CA THR A 119 -8.95 14.10 -3.68
C THR A 119 -9.17 12.97 -4.70
N VAL A 120 -8.18 12.73 -5.56
CA VAL A 120 -8.22 11.68 -6.58
C VAL A 120 -8.25 10.31 -5.91
N VAL A 121 -9.20 9.51 -6.36
CA VAL A 121 -9.29 8.07 -6.07
C VAL A 121 -8.89 7.37 -7.35
N PHE A 122 -7.89 6.51 -7.29
CA PHE A 122 -7.64 5.55 -8.36
C PHE A 122 -8.16 4.19 -7.93
N PRO A 123 -9.11 3.58 -8.68
CA PRO A 123 -9.60 2.25 -8.37
C PRO A 123 -8.45 1.23 -8.50
N PRO A 124 -8.63 0.00 -7.99
CA PRO A 124 -7.64 -1.06 -8.16
C PRO A 124 -7.25 -1.28 -9.62
N TYR A 125 -5.95 -1.29 -9.88
CA TYR A 125 -5.35 -1.60 -11.18
C TYR A 125 -4.06 -2.40 -10.98
N GLY A 126 -3.58 -3.03 -12.05
CA GLY A 126 -2.37 -3.84 -12.04
C GLY A 126 -2.55 -5.17 -12.74
N GLY A 127 -1.58 -6.07 -12.55
CA GLY A 127 -1.56 -7.36 -13.21
C GLY A 127 -0.28 -8.13 -12.92
N PHE A 128 0.03 -9.08 -13.79
CA PHE A 128 1.28 -9.84 -13.76
C PHE A 128 2.41 -9.04 -14.43
N HIS A 129 3.56 -8.98 -13.76
CA HIS A 129 4.78 -8.29 -14.18
C HIS A 129 5.95 -9.24 -14.03
N ASP A 130 6.40 -9.82 -15.16
CA ASP A 130 7.50 -10.78 -15.34
C ASP A 130 7.47 -12.05 -14.46
N SER A 131 7.48 -11.87 -13.15
CA SER A 131 7.66 -12.91 -12.13
C SER A 131 6.68 -12.82 -10.96
N HIS A 132 5.90 -11.74 -10.86
CA HIS A 132 5.00 -11.49 -9.73
C HIS A 132 3.78 -10.65 -10.15
N TYR A 133 2.74 -10.63 -9.31
CA TYR A 133 1.61 -9.73 -9.48
C TYR A 133 1.84 -8.44 -8.68
N SER A 134 1.47 -7.30 -9.25
CA SER A 134 1.48 -5.99 -8.58
C SER A 134 0.13 -5.31 -8.78
N PHE A 135 -0.60 -5.07 -7.69
CA PHE A 135 -1.87 -4.35 -7.69
C PHE A 135 -1.81 -3.11 -6.83
N ARG A 136 -2.43 -2.03 -7.31
CA ARG A 136 -2.34 -0.71 -6.67
C ARG A 136 -3.70 -0.04 -6.67
N PHE A 137 -3.94 0.77 -5.65
CA PHE A 137 -5.05 1.72 -5.65
C PHE A 137 -4.68 2.93 -4.80
N LEU A 138 -5.30 4.07 -5.11
CA LEU A 138 -5.10 5.32 -4.39
C LEU A 138 -6.42 5.76 -3.79
N ILE A 139 -6.38 6.06 -2.49
CA ILE A 139 -7.41 6.87 -1.84
C ILE A 139 -6.78 8.23 -1.47
N PRO A 140 -7.56 9.25 -1.12
CA PRO A 140 -7.04 10.60 -0.88
C PRO A 140 -5.86 10.64 0.09
N GLY A 141 -4.65 10.83 -0.47
CA GLY A 141 -3.38 10.93 0.23
C GLY A 141 -2.71 9.62 0.64
N ILE A 142 -3.26 8.44 0.31
CA ILE A 142 -2.70 7.13 0.67
C ILE A 142 -2.79 6.16 -0.51
N MET A 143 -1.64 5.65 -0.94
CA MET A 143 -1.53 4.60 -1.96
C MET A 143 -1.22 3.28 -1.28
N PHE A 144 -1.90 2.23 -1.72
CA PHE A 144 -1.65 0.86 -1.32
C PHE A 144 -1.16 0.10 -2.54
N ALA A 145 -0.05 -0.62 -2.38
CA ALA A 145 0.48 -1.53 -3.38
C ALA A 145 0.65 -2.92 -2.77
N LEU A 146 0.03 -3.94 -3.38
CA LEU A 146 0.20 -5.34 -3.04
C LEU A 146 1.06 -5.99 -4.11
N PHE A 147 2.16 -6.62 -3.67
CA PHE A 147 3.00 -7.47 -4.50
C PHE A 147 2.75 -8.92 -4.10
N MET A 148 2.48 -9.80 -5.05
CA MET A 148 2.10 -11.19 -4.78
C MET A 148 2.89 -12.17 -5.66
N GLY A 149 3.52 -13.15 -5.03
CA GLY A 149 4.33 -14.19 -5.69
C GLY A 149 5.69 -14.37 -5.03
N CYS A 150 6.35 -15.49 -5.35
CA CYS A 150 7.60 -15.89 -4.72
C CYS A 150 8.82 -15.11 -5.25
N PHE A 151 8.69 -14.42 -6.39
CA PHE A 151 9.79 -13.74 -7.08
C PHE A 151 9.51 -12.24 -7.22
N VAL A 152 9.21 -11.56 -6.11
CA VAL A 152 9.12 -10.10 -6.08
C VAL A 152 10.51 -9.47 -6.15
N PRO A 153 10.64 -8.22 -6.62
CA PRO A 153 11.91 -7.51 -6.60
C PRO A 153 12.55 -7.50 -5.19
N PRO A 154 13.88 -7.67 -5.04
CA PRO A 154 14.54 -7.79 -3.73
C PRO A 154 14.31 -6.61 -2.78
N ILE A 155 13.98 -5.44 -3.33
CA ILE A 155 13.63 -4.25 -2.55
C ILE A 155 12.27 -4.36 -1.85
N VAL A 156 11.36 -5.23 -2.31
CA VAL A 156 9.98 -5.30 -1.81
C VAL A 156 9.88 -5.91 -0.39
N PRO A 157 10.47 -7.09 -0.09
CA PRO A 157 10.34 -7.70 1.23
C PRO A 157 10.85 -6.81 2.38
N PRO A 158 12.01 -6.14 2.29
CA PRO A 158 12.51 -5.22 3.32
C PRO A 158 11.61 -4.00 3.55
N LEU A 159 10.76 -3.64 2.58
CA LEU A 159 9.86 -2.49 2.66
C LEU A 159 8.44 -2.85 3.09
N CYS A 160 8.16 -4.15 3.31
CA CYS A 160 6.82 -4.60 3.63
C CYS A 160 6.29 -4.00 4.93
N SER A 161 5.19 -3.25 4.84
CA SER A 161 4.55 -2.58 5.96
C SER A 161 4.03 -3.53 7.03
N VAL A 162 3.80 -4.81 6.70
CA VAL A 162 3.20 -5.80 7.61
C VAL A 162 4.24 -6.74 8.23
N LYS A 163 5.23 -7.16 7.44
CA LYS A 163 6.16 -8.24 7.82
C LYS A 163 7.46 -7.74 8.47
N THR A 164 7.78 -6.46 8.33
CA THR A 164 8.95 -5.88 8.98
C THR A 164 8.69 -5.60 10.45
N ASN A 165 9.71 -5.75 11.31
CA ASN A 165 9.61 -5.46 12.75
C ASN A 165 9.16 -4.01 13.01
N ASP A 166 9.65 -3.06 12.21
CA ASP A 166 9.34 -1.64 12.35
C ASP A 166 8.02 -1.22 11.73
N ARG A 167 7.43 -2.06 10.86
CA ARG A 167 6.15 -1.83 10.15
C ARG A 167 6.11 -0.44 9.52
N LEU A 168 6.63 -0.34 8.31
CA LEU A 168 7.02 0.95 7.74
C LEU A 168 5.88 1.62 6.96
N LEU A 169 5.75 2.94 7.08
CA LEU A 169 5.02 3.78 6.13
C LEU A 169 6.00 4.58 5.29
N HIS A 170 5.78 4.62 3.99
CA HIS A 170 6.57 5.43 3.09
C HIS A 170 5.94 6.82 2.95
N LEU A 171 6.65 7.87 3.35
CA LEU A 171 6.23 9.26 3.19
C LEU A 171 6.91 9.87 1.97
N THR A 172 6.11 10.33 1.00
CA THR A 172 6.60 10.80 -0.30
C THR A 172 5.88 12.05 -0.78
N ALA A 173 6.62 12.95 -1.44
CA ALA A 173 6.01 14.09 -2.15
C ALA A 173 5.39 13.69 -3.50
N ASN A 174 5.71 12.50 -4.02
CA ASN A 174 5.39 12.09 -5.37
C ASN A 174 4.68 10.72 -5.40
N ILE A 175 3.55 10.64 -4.69
CA ILE A 175 2.81 9.39 -4.50
C ILE A 175 2.32 8.78 -5.83
N GLU A 176 2.08 9.62 -6.84
CA GLU A 176 1.59 9.22 -8.16
C GLU A 176 2.70 8.62 -9.03
N ASN A 177 3.94 9.13 -8.98
CA ASN A 177 5.03 8.56 -9.78
C ASN A 177 5.65 7.29 -9.16
N ILE A 178 5.61 7.14 -7.83
CA ILE A 178 6.03 5.87 -7.18
C ILE A 178 5.16 4.69 -7.62
N ALA A 179 3.95 5.00 -8.09
CA ALA A 179 3.07 4.02 -8.70
C ALA A 179 3.61 3.39 -9.99
N PHE A 180 4.76 3.85 -10.53
CA PHE A 180 5.37 3.33 -11.74
C PHE A 180 6.84 2.90 -11.60
N GLN A 181 7.53 3.22 -10.50
CA GLN A 181 8.98 2.93 -10.37
C GLN A 181 9.33 1.48 -9.98
N TYR A 182 8.34 0.67 -9.63
CA TYR A 182 8.48 -0.73 -9.22
C TYR A 182 7.42 -1.63 -9.87
N ALA A 183 6.87 -1.19 -11.01
CA ALA A 183 5.93 -1.95 -11.83
C ALA A 183 6.68 -2.47 -13.06
#